data_AF-A0AAV0F332-F1
#
_entry.id   AF-A0AAV0F332-F1
#
_cell.length_a   1.000
_cell.length_b   1.000
_cell.length_c   1.000
_cell.angle_alpha   90.00
_cell.angle_beta   90.00
_cell.angle_gamma   90.00
#
_symmetry.space_group_name_H-M   'P 1'
#
loop_
_entity.id
_entity.type
_entity.pdbx_description
1 polymer ?
#
loop_
_entity_poly.entity_id
_entity_poly.type
_entity_poly.pdbx_seq_one_letter_code
_entity_poly.pdbx_strand_id
1 'polypeptide(L)'
;MTLALDKAAKTNDDLCLCTHVASALSVFLPYIKNELANALFQIGVSPEYVSIPSRAAEHSINFDSIPASDWSTILARGAFVILTLFKTVSPAHYTQCMIKRFEALKRLACCCPNAEIPMPLNQSKANSLRTMLGSNRALMKRIVELVLDFMSDDNLHSVFLYVANILARNVSDDFTFIYDTFVKDESPVLTDPRVEHEVIKLKEAVKFVKHPYYPQFARYLAFPDDSFKLHGSRFPILMSVAKKFKAEEQQSSVAGNRYQCVPARSVAVDNDLVKDLCQIHAAAMEEKFLRAYKFLTNT
;
A
#
# COMPACT_ATOMS: atom_id res chain seq x y z
N MET A 1 -16.26 2.08 24.81
CA MET A 1 -14.93 1.63 25.32
C MET A 1 -13.87 1.95 24.27
N THR A 2 -12.96 2.85 24.63
CA THR A 2 -11.87 3.42 23.79
C THR A 2 -10.51 3.09 24.40
N LEU A 3 -9.45 3.10 23.60
CA LEU A 3 -8.08 2.97 24.11
C LEU A 3 -7.64 4.29 24.74
N ALA A 4 -7.10 4.25 25.96
CA ALA A 4 -6.54 5.41 26.66
C ALA A 4 -5.00 5.33 26.74
N LEU A 5 -4.40 6.52 26.97
CA LEU A 5 -2.96 6.75 26.95
C LEU A 5 -2.27 6.36 28.26
N ASP A 6 -1.18 5.60 28.14
CA ASP A 6 -0.16 5.47 29.18
C ASP A 6 0.62 6.79 29.38
N LYS A 7 1.13 7.03 30.59
CA LYS A 7 2.01 8.17 30.91
C LYS A 7 3.28 8.17 30.07
N ALA A 8 3.85 7.00 29.74
CA ALA A 8 5.04 6.89 28.90
C ALA A 8 4.80 7.39 27.45
N ALA A 9 3.57 7.26 26.94
CA ALA A 9 3.21 7.82 25.63
C ALA A 9 3.14 9.36 25.64
N LYS A 10 2.95 9.99 26.81
CA LYS A 10 2.84 11.46 26.92
C LYS A 10 4.17 12.19 26.76
N THR A 11 5.30 11.48 26.86
CA THR A 11 6.65 12.07 26.72
C THR A 11 7.26 11.89 25.32
N ASN A 12 6.59 11.15 24.44
CA ASN A 12 7.04 10.92 23.07
C ASN A 12 5.90 11.20 22.09
N ASP A 13 6.07 12.25 21.28
CA ASP A 13 5.06 12.73 20.34
C ASP A 13 4.59 11.65 19.35
N ASP A 14 5.48 10.75 18.91
CA ASP A 14 5.17 9.67 17.98
C ASP A 14 4.34 8.57 18.65
N LEU A 15 4.65 8.22 19.91
CA LEU A 15 3.85 7.26 20.69
C LEU A 15 2.48 7.83 21.02
N CYS A 16 2.41 9.12 21.36
CA CYS A 16 1.16 9.84 21.58
C CYS A 16 0.29 9.81 20.31
N LEU A 17 0.88 10.13 19.16
CA LEU A 17 0.21 10.07 17.86
C LEU A 17 -0.31 8.66 17.55
N CYS A 18 0.52 7.62 17.72
CA CYS A 18 0.11 6.24 17.46
C CYS A 18 -1.04 5.82 18.36
N THR A 19 -0.99 6.19 19.64
CA THR A 19 -2.06 5.86 20.60
C THR A 19 -3.35 6.59 20.25
N HIS A 20 -3.28 7.87 19.88
CA HIS A 20 -4.44 8.64 19.45
C HIS A 20 -5.08 8.05 18.19
N VAL A 21 -4.27 7.73 17.18
CA VAL A 21 -4.74 7.10 15.94
C VAL A 21 -5.31 5.72 16.18
N ALA A 22 -4.66 4.88 17.00
CA ALA A 22 -5.19 3.59 17.36
C ALA A 22 -6.51 3.72 18.12
N SER A 23 -6.65 4.67 19.04
CA SER A 23 -7.90 4.94 19.72
C SER A 23 -9.01 5.36 18.75
N ALA A 24 -8.73 6.28 17.83
CA ALA A 24 -9.68 6.69 16.79
C ALA A 24 -10.09 5.53 15.88
N LEU A 25 -9.11 4.73 15.41
CA LEU A 25 -9.36 3.52 14.62
C LEU A 25 -10.15 2.48 15.42
N SER A 26 -9.97 2.38 16.74
CA SER A 26 -10.72 1.44 17.58
C SER A 26 -12.20 1.81 17.73
N VAL A 27 -12.52 3.09 17.56
CA VAL A 27 -13.90 3.59 17.49
C VAL A 27 -14.47 3.37 16.10
N PHE A 28 -13.70 3.74 15.08
CA PHE A 28 -14.11 3.63 13.68
C PHE A 28 -14.26 2.16 13.21
N LEU A 29 -13.36 1.30 13.66
CA LEU A 29 -13.25 -0.12 13.34
C LEU A 29 -13.20 -0.95 14.65
N PRO A 30 -14.33 -1.18 15.30
CA PRO A 30 -14.33 -1.86 16.60
C PRO A 30 -13.80 -3.30 16.55
N TYR A 31 -13.82 -3.93 15.37
CA TYR A 31 -13.38 -5.31 15.15
C TYR A 31 -11.87 -5.52 15.12
N ILE A 32 -11.06 -4.45 15.16
CA ILE A 32 -9.58 -4.55 15.19
C ILE A 32 -8.96 -4.11 16.52
N LYS A 33 -9.79 -3.97 17.57
CA LYS A 33 -9.38 -3.46 18.88
C LYS A 33 -8.21 -4.23 19.48
N ASN A 34 -8.21 -5.54 19.33
CA ASN A 34 -7.18 -6.41 19.90
C ASN A 34 -5.86 -6.29 19.11
N GLU A 35 -5.95 -6.24 17.79
CA GLU A 35 -4.80 -6.05 16.90
C GLU A 35 -4.15 -4.68 17.11
N LEU A 36 -4.95 -3.63 17.31
CA LEU A 36 -4.46 -2.29 17.66
C LEU A 36 -3.78 -2.28 19.03
N ALA A 37 -4.38 -2.90 20.05
CA ALA A 37 -3.76 -2.99 21.37
C ALA A 37 -2.44 -3.77 21.33
N ASN A 38 -2.40 -4.88 20.59
CA ASN A 38 -1.17 -5.66 20.37
C ASN A 38 -0.10 -4.85 19.62
N ALA A 39 -0.48 -4.08 18.61
CA ALA A 39 0.44 -3.20 17.88
C ALA A 39 1.02 -2.10 18.80
N LEU A 40 0.19 -1.50 19.66
CA LEU A 40 0.63 -0.53 20.66
C LEU A 40 1.60 -1.17 21.68
N PHE A 41 1.27 -2.37 22.17
CA PHE A 41 2.13 -3.10 23.10
C PHE A 41 3.52 -3.38 22.51
N GLN A 42 3.59 -3.76 21.23
CA GLN A 42 4.85 -4.02 20.54
C GLN A 42 5.75 -2.79 20.40
N ILE A 43 5.19 -1.58 20.44
CA ILE A 43 5.95 -0.32 20.41
C ILE A 43 6.17 0.27 21.82
N GLY A 44 5.90 -0.51 22.87
CA GLY A 44 6.13 -0.12 24.26
C GLY A 44 5.02 0.72 24.89
N VAL A 45 3.83 0.80 24.28
CA VAL A 45 2.66 1.45 24.88
C VAL A 45 1.77 0.40 25.51
N SER A 46 1.45 0.53 26.80
CA SER A 46 0.46 -0.33 27.45
C SER A 46 -0.94 0.30 27.32
N PRO A 47 -1.80 -0.17 26.40
CA PRO A 47 -3.14 0.37 26.25
C PRO A 47 -4.00 0.02 27.47
N GLU A 48 -4.69 1.01 28.03
CA GLU A 48 -5.80 0.78 28.96
C GLU A 48 -7.12 0.99 28.24
N TYR A 49 -8.08 0.08 28.41
CA TYR A 49 -9.42 0.29 27.88
C TYR A 49 -10.27 1.10 28.86
N VAL A 50 -10.82 2.21 28.36
CA VAL A 50 -11.60 3.13 29.17
C VAL A 50 -13.04 3.17 28.65
N SER A 51 -13.98 2.99 29.57
CA SER A 51 -15.41 3.14 29.31
C SER A 51 -15.78 4.62 29.34
N ILE A 52 -15.98 5.18 28.16
CA ILE A 52 -16.53 6.52 27.93
C ILE A 52 -18.07 6.44 27.87
N PRO A 53 -18.81 7.37 28.50
CA PRO A 53 -18.31 8.58 29.19
C PRO A 53 -17.93 8.40 30.66
N SER A 54 -18.28 7.27 31.29
CA SER A 54 -18.18 7.05 32.74
C SER A 54 -16.80 7.32 33.37
N ARG A 55 -15.71 7.04 32.65
CA ARG A 55 -14.32 7.21 33.13
C ARG A 55 -13.59 8.37 32.44
N ALA A 56 -14.29 9.25 31.72
CA ALA A 56 -13.64 10.33 30.98
C ALA A 56 -12.90 11.32 31.89
N ALA A 57 -13.50 11.68 33.03
CA ALA A 57 -12.91 12.59 34.01
C ALA A 57 -11.61 12.03 34.62
N GLU A 58 -11.57 10.73 34.93
CA GLU A 58 -10.40 10.03 35.48
C GLU A 58 -9.18 10.11 34.55
N HIS A 59 -9.42 10.14 33.24
CA HIS A 59 -8.37 10.17 32.22
C HIS A 59 -8.19 11.56 31.58
N SER A 60 -8.77 12.60 32.19
CA SER A 60 -8.70 13.99 31.70
C SER A 60 -9.17 14.16 30.25
N ILE A 61 -10.18 13.39 29.84
CA ILE A 61 -10.77 13.47 28.50
C ILE A 61 -11.85 14.56 28.55
N ASN A 62 -11.60 15.68 27.87
CA ASN A 62 -12.55 16.78 27.75
C ASN A 62 -13.36 16.65 26.44
N PHE A 63 -14.64 16.24 26.53
CA PHE A 63 -15.52 16.14 25.35
C PHE A 63 -15.81 17.49 24.71
N ASP A 64 -15.83 18.58 25.48
CA ASP A 64 -16.12 19.92 24.96
C ASP A 64 -15.02 20.43 24.04
N SER A 65 -13.81 19.87 24.15
CA SER A 65 -12.68 20.16 23.26
C SER A 65 -12.69 19.38 21.95
N ILE A 66 -13.58 18.38 21.81
CA ILE A 66 -13.65 17.55 20.62
C ILE A 66 -14.56 18.25 19.60
N PRO A 67 -14.03 18.70 18.45
CA PRO A 67 -14.86 19.35 17.45
C PRO A 67 -15.92 18.36 16.94
N ALA A 68 -17.18 18.78 16.99
CA ALA A 68 -18.28 18.04 16.38
C ALA A 68 -17.93 17.78 14.91
N SER A 69 -17.77 16.51 14.57
CA SER A 69 -17.44 16.06 13.22
C SER A 69 -18.59 15.21 12.72
N ASP A 70 -19.10 15.51 11.54
CA ASP A 70 -20.09 14.66 10.89
C ASP A 70 -19.49 13.30 10.51
N TRP A 71 -20.37 12.32 10.28
CA TRP A 71 -19.96 10.97 9.92
C TRP A 71 -19.11 10.93 8.64
N SER A 72 -19.45 11.75 7.65
CA SER A 72 -18.70 11.89 6.39
C SER A 72 -17.24 12.29 6.61
N THR A 73 -17.00 13.27 7.48
CA THR A 73 -15.66 13.75 7.86
C THR A 73 -14.89 12.67 8.63
N ILE A 74 -15.56 11.97 9.55
CA ILE A 74 -14.96 10.84 10.27
C ILE A 74 -14.54 9.74 9.29
N LEU A 75 -15.43 9.37 8.36
CA LEU A 75 -15.18 8.36 7.34
C LEU A 75 -14.00 8.74 6.43
N ALA A 76 -13.98 9.97 5.91
CA ALA A 76 -12.88 10.46 5.07
C ALA A 76 -11.53 10.43 5.81
N ARG A 77 -11.50 10.87 7.08
CA ARG A 77 -10.29 10.85 7.91
C ARG A 77 -9.85 9.43 8.25
N GLY A 78 -10.78 8.55 8.63
CA GLY A 78 -10.52 7.15 8.95
C GLY A 78 -9.92 6.40 7.75
N ALA A 79 -10.55 6.53 6.58
CA ALA A 79 -10.04 5.95 5.33
C ALA A 79 -8.66 6.51 4.94
N PHE A 80 -8.42 7.80 5.17
CA PHE A 80 -7.12 8.41 4.91
C PHE A 80 -6.02 7.89 5.85
N VAL A 81 -6.33 7.72 7.14
CA VAL A 81 -5.42 7.11 8.11
C VAL A 81 -5.09 5.68 7.70
N ILE A 82 -6.08 4.88 7.29
CA ILE A 82 -5.86 3.53 6.75
C ILE A 82 -4.86 3.60 5.60
N LEU A 83 -5.09 4.43 4.57
CA LEU A 83 -4.15 4.56 3.45
C LEU A 83 -2.72 4.90 3.89
N THR A 84 -2.59 5.74 4.92
CA THR A 84 -1.29 6.19 5.43
C THR A 84 -0.51 5.07 6.11
N LEU A 85 -1.18 4.11 6.75
CA LEU A 85 -0.53 2.93 7.34
C LEU A 85 0.15 2.06 6.28
N PHE A 86 -0.45 1.94 5.09
CA PHE A 86 0.04 1.06 4.04
C PHE A 86 1.01 1.77 3.08
N LYS A 87 0.75 3.02 2.71
CA LYS A 87 1.43 3.64 1.58
C LYS A 87 2.72 4.35 1.99
N THR A 88 3.80 3.97 1.31
CA THR A 88 5.04 4.75 1.30
C THR A 88 4.99 5.74 0.15
N VAL A 89 5.14 7.02 0.43
CA VAL A 89 5.27 8.08 -0.59
C VAL A 89 6.61 8.78 -0.37
N SER A 90 7.31 9.07 -1.47
CA SER A 90 8.57 9.80 -1.39
C SER A 90 8.36 11.19 -0.80
N PRO A 91 9.32 11.72 -0.01
CA PRO A 91 9.20 13.04 0.61
C PRO A 91 8.81 14.14 -0.38
N ALA A 92 9.47 14.15 -1.54
CA ALA A 92 9.27 15.16 -2.59
C ALA A 92 7.82 15.21 -3.14
N HIS A 93 7.06 14.11 -3.05
CA HIS A 93 5.72 14.00 -3.63
C HIS A 93 4.63 13.78 -2.59
N TYR A 94 4.97 13.72 -1.30
CA TYR A 94 4.02 13.39 -0.23
C TYR A 94 2.80 14.32 -0.24
N THR A 95 3.06 15.63 -0.16
CA THR A 95 2.01 16.65 -0.07
C THR A 95 1.07 16.58 -1.27
N GLN A 96 1.60 16.58 -2.50
CA GLN A 96 0.77 16.53 -3.70
C GLN A 96 -0.04 15.23 -3.80
N CYS A 97 0.58 14.09 -3.50
CA CYS A 97 -0.06 12.79 -3.61
C CYS A 97 -1.16 12.59 -2.56
N MET A 98 -0.87 12.94 -1.30
CA MET A 98 -1.80 12.73 -0.20
C MET A 98 -2.93 13.76 -0.20
N ILE A 99 -2.69 15.02 -0.61
CA ILE A 99 -3.78 16.00 -0.85
C ILE A 99 -4.78 15.47 -1.87
N LYS A 100 -4.31 15.05 -3.05
CA LYS A 100 -5.19 14.51 -4.09
C LYS A 100 -6.01 13.32 -3.58
N ARG A 101 -5.39 12.43 -2.79
CA ARG A 101 -6.09 11.28 -2.20
C ARG A 101 -7.12 11.67 -1.16
N PHE A 102 -6.78 12.63 -0.29
CA PHE A 102 -7.70 13.09 0.74
C PHE A 102 -8.90 13.83 0.13
N GLU A 103 -8.68 14.68 -0.87
CA GLU A 103 -9.79 15.34 -1.60
C GLU A 103 -10.66 14.35 -2.38
N ALA A 104 -10.10 13.24 -2.88
CA ALA A 104 -10.90 12.16 -3.44
C ALA A 104 -11.76 11.48 -2.36
N LEU A 105 -11.18 11.16 -1.20
CA LEU A 105 -11.90 10.56 -0.08
C LEU A 105 -13.02 11.46 0.46
N LYS A 106 -12.78 12.77 0.60
CA LYS A 106 -13.79 13.74 1.00
C LYS A 106 -15.01 13.72 0.07
N ARG A 107 -14.77 13.72 -1.25
CA ARG A 107 -15.84 13.63 -2.25
C ARG A 107 -16.60 12.32 -2.16
N LEU A 108 -15.89 11.19 -2.04
CA LEU A 108 -16.50 9.86 -1.96
C LEU A 108 -17.27 9.64 -0.66
N ALA A 109 -16.86 10.28 0.44
CA ALA A 109 -17.55 10.24 1.73
C ALA A 109 -18.69 11.27 1.84
N CYS A 110 -18.99 12.00 0.77
CA CYS A 110 -20.01 13.05 0.73
C CYS A 110 -19.78 14.19 1.74
N CYS A 111 -18.52 14.53 2.05
CA CYS A 111 -18.22 15.71 2.85
C CYS A 111 -18.77 16.98 2.18
N CYS A 112 -19.20 17.96 2.98
CA CYS A 112 -19.63 19.26 2.46
C CYS A 112 -18.50 19.91 1.61
N PRO A 113 -18.76 20.31 0.34
CA PRO A 113 -17.74 20.89 -0.53
C PRO A 113 -17.08 22.15 0.02
N ASN A 114 -17.83 22.92 0.82
CA ASN A 114 -17.38 24.18 1.42
C ASN A 114 -16.73 23.97 2.79
N ALA A 115 -16.73 22.75 3.33
CA ALA A 115 -16.07 22.47 4.60
C ALA A 115 -14.55 22.40 4.41
N GLU A 116 -13.85 23.32 5.07
CA GLU A 116 -12.40 23.26 5.20
C GLU A 116 -12.01 22.17 6.18
N ILE A 117 -11.80 20.96 5.66
CA ILE A 117 -11.29 19.83 6.44
C ILE A 117 -9.77 19.80 6.27
N PRO A 118 -8.96 20.14 7.30
CA PRO A 118 -7.52 20.15 7.18
C PRO A 118 -6.96 18.74 6.95
N MET A 119 -5.83 18.68 6.26
CA MET A 119 -5.09 17.43 6.04
C MET A 119 -4.76 16.77 7.38
N PRO A 120 -5.14 15.51 7.63
CA PRO A 120 -5.01 14.91 8.96
C PRO A 120 -3.55 14.70 9.39
N LEU A 121 -2.66 14.38 8.44
CA LEU A 121 -1.30 13.96 8.74
C LEU A 121 -0.30 14.60 7.77
N ASN A 122 0.71 15.27 8.33
CA ASN A 122 1.90 15.64 7.58
C ASN A 122 2.81 14.42 7.36
N GLN A 123 3.85 14.58 6.55
CA GLN A 123 4.75 13.49 6.17
C GLN A 123 5.44 12.84 7.38
N SER A 124 5.92 13.63 8.34
CA SER A 124 6.63 13.12 9.51
C SER A 124 5.70 12.20 10.32
N LYS A 125 4.51 12.70 10.65
CA LYS A 125 3.48 11.95 11.40
C LYS A 125 3.04 10.68 10.67
N ALA A 126 2.87 10.75 9.35
CA ALA A 126 2.55 9.59 8.51
C ALA A 126 3.67 8.53 8.54
N ASN A 127 4.93 8.96 8.51
CA ASN A 127 6.08 8.04 8.61
C ASN A 127 6.13 7.35 9.98
N SER A 128 5.92 8.08 11.07
CA SER A 128 5.87 7.52 12.42
C SER A 128 4.78 6.45 12.53
N LEU A 129 3.54 6.76 12.12
CA LEU A 129 2.42 5.82 12.13
C LEU A 129 2.70 4.55 11.33
N ARG A 130 3.25 4.70 10.13
CA ARG A 130 3.59 3.57 9.26
C ARG A 130 4.71 2.70 9.85
N THR A 131 5.70 3.31 10.48
CA THR A 131 6.84 2.58 11.07
C THR A 131 6.42 1.85 12.34
N MET A 132 5.56 2.47 13.15
CA MET A 132 5.16 1.96 14.47
C MET A 132 3.96 1.03 14.38
N LEU A 133 2.84 1.48 13.81
CA LEU A 133 1.62 0.67 13.68
C LEU A 133 1.62 -0.14 12.38
N GLY A 134 2.05 0.46 11.26
CA GLY A 134 2.04 -0.18 9.95
C GLY A 134 3.03 -1.36 9.80
N SER A 135 3.96 -1.52 10.73
CA SER A 135 4.87 -2.67 10.79
C SER A 135 4.23 -3.92 11.41
N ASN A 136 3.12 -3.78 12.14
CA ASN A 136 2.39 -4.91 12.71
C ASN A 136 1.57 -5.63 11.63
N ARG A 137 2.06 -6.79 11.16
CA ARG A 137 1.43 -7.54 10.08
C ARG A 137 0.02 -8.04 10.39
N ALA A 138 -0.25 -8.44 11.64
CA ALA A 138 -1.56 -8.95 12.03
C ALA A 138 -2.63 -7.85 11.91
N LEU A 139 -2.30 -6.65 12.40
CA LEU A 139 -3.13 -5.45 12.23
C LEU A 139 -3.35 -5.12 10.76
N MET A 140 -2.27 -5.11 9.96
CA MET A 140 -2.38 -4.78 8.53
C MET A 140 -3.23 -5.79 7.77
N LYS A 141 -3.08 -7.09 8.05
CA LYS A 141 -3.93 -8.16 7.49
C LYS A 141 -5.39 -7.92 7.84
N ARG A 142 -5.69 -7.69 9.12
CA ARG A 142 -7.06 -7.47 9.60
C ARG A 142 -7.70 -6.22 8.99
N ILE A 143 -6.94 -5.13 8.83
CA ILE A 143 -7.44 -3.93 8.16
C ILE A 143 -7.78 -4.23 6.70
N VAL A 144 -6.96 -4.99 5.97
CA VAL A 144 -7.26 -5.36 4.57
C VAL A 144 -8.51 -6.22 4.47
N GLU A 145 -8.68 -7.20 5.35
CA GLU A 145 -9.92 -8.00 5.42
C GLU A 145 -11.15 -7.10 5.62
N LEU A 146 -11.09 -6.15 6.56
CA LEU A 146 -12.20 -5.21 6.76
C LEU A 146 -12.45 -4.29 5.57
N VAL A 147 -11.39 -3.81 4.92
CA VAL A 147 -11.52 -3.01 3.69
C VAL A 147 -12.29 -3.80 2.63
N LEU A 148 -12.00 -5.09 2.49
CA LEU A 148 -12.71 -5.99 1.56
C LEU A 148 -14.16 -6.21 1.99
N ASP A 149 -14.43 -6.40 3.29
CA ASP A 149 -15.78 -6.57 3.81
C ASP A 149 -16.64 -5.31 3.54
N PHE A 150 -16.10 -4.11 3.81
CA PHE A 150 -16.80 -2.84 3.58
C PHE A 150 -16.98 -2.46 2.10
N MET A 151 -16.27 -3.12 1.18
CA MET A 151 -16.59 -2.99 -0.24
C MET A 151 -17.96 -3.59 -0.58
N SER A 152 -18.56 -4.39 0.30
CA SER A 152 -19.92 -4.92 0.08
C SER A 152 -21.00 -4.11 0.81
N ASP A 153 -20.63 -3.06 1.55
CA ASP A 153 -21.58 -2.19 2.26
C ASP A 153 -21.95 -0.98 1.39
N ASP A 154 -23.23 -0.80 1.08
CA ASP A 154 -23.70 0.25 0.17
C ASP A 154 -23.31 1.68 0.60
N ASN A 155 -23.23 1.94 1.91
CA ASN A 155 -22.90 3.27 2.43
C ASN A 155 -21.39 3.54 2.42
N LEU A 156 -20.59 2.48 2.47
CA LEU A 156 -19.13 2.56 2.59
C LEU A 156 -18.42 2.17 1.29
N HIS A 157 -19.13 1.55 0.35
CA HIS A 157 -18.62 0.93 -0.87
C HIS A 157 -17.66 1.84 -1.62
N SER A 158 -18.09 3.04 -2.00
CA SER A 158 -17.30 3.96 -2.82
C SER A 158 -15.98 4.37 -2.16
N VAL A 159 -15.99 4.60 -0.84
CA VAL A 159 -14.81 4.98 -0.07
C VAL A 159 -13.85 3.80 0.05
N PHE A 160 -14.34 2.63 0.45
CA PHE A 160 -13.48 1.47 0.66
C PHE A 160 -13.04 0.81 -0.64
N LEU A 161 -13.81 0.88 -1.73
CA LEU A 161 -13.36 0.52 -3.07
C LEU A 161 -12.19 1.39 -3.51
N TYR A 162 -12.24 2.70 -3.24
CA TYR A 162 -11.13 3.60 -3.54
C TYR A 162 -9.89 3.26 -2.70
N VAL A 163 -10.07 2.99 -1.40
CA VAL A 163 -8.98 2.54 -0.52
C VAL A 163 -8.38 1.23 -1.04
N ALA A 164 -9.22 0.23 -1.31
CA ALA A 164 -8.83 -1.07 -1.84
C ALA A 164 -8.04 -0.95 -3.14
N ASN A 165 -8.49 -0.10 -4.07
CA ASN A 165 -7.78 0.16 -5.33
C ASN A 165 -6.37 0.75 -5.12
N ILE A 166 -6.18 1.61 -4.12
CA ILE A 166 -4.85 2.12 -3.77
C ILE A 166 -4.00 1.04 -3.13
N LEU A 167 -4.59 0.24 -2.22
CA LEU A 167 -3.89 -0.84 -1.52
C LEU A 167 -3.47 -1.97 -2.47
N ALA A 168 -4.32 -2.32 -3.43
CA ALA A 168 -4.06 -3.30 -4.48
C ALA A 168 -2.83 -2.92 -5.31
N ARG A 169 -2.71 -1.63 -5.64
CA ARG A 169 -1.55 -1.06 -6.35
C ARG A 169 -0.31 -0.89 -5.48
N ASN A 170 -0.37 -1.24 -4.20
CA ASN A 170 0.74 -1.13 -3.27
C ASN A 170 1.39 -2.49 -2.99
N VAL A 171 0.78 -3.59 -3.45
CA VAL A 171 1.33 -4.93 -3.32
C VAL A 171 2.44 -5.12 -4.34
N SER A 172 3.67 -5.03 -3.84
CA SER A 172 4.93 -5.37 -4.51
C SER A 172 5.06 -4.74 -5.90
N ASP A 173 5.37 -3.44 -5.93
CA ASP A 173 5.87 -2.77 -7.14
C ASP A 173 6.83 -3.70 -7.88
N ASP A 174 7.74 -4.35 -7.16
CA ASP A 174 8.70 -5.30 -7.72
C ASP A 174 8.07 -6.50 -8.46
N PHE A 175 7.28 -7.36 -7.79
CA PHE A 175 6.69 -8.54 -8.44
C PHE A 175 5.72 -8.14 -9.55
N THR A 176 4.86 -7.17 -9.30
CA THR A 176 3.88 -6.68 -10.30
C THR A 176 4.60 -6.14 -11.52
N PHE A 177 5.70 -5.41 -11.32
CA PHE A 177 6.51 -4.88 -12.40
C PHE A 177 7.21 -5.96 -13.22
N ILE A 178 7.75 -7.01 -12.58
CA ILE A 178 8.28 -8.19 -13.29
C ILE A 178 7.15 -8.92 -14.04
N TYR A 179 6.00 -9.11 -13.39
CA TYR A 179 4.87 -9.82 -13.95
C TYR A 179 4.34 -9.11 -15.20
N ASP A 180 4.09 -7.81 -15.10
CA ASP A 180 3.59 -6.98 -16.19
C ASP A 180 4.60 -6.88 -17.33
N THR A 181 5.91 -6.86 -17.04
CA THR A 181 6.94 -6.74 -18.08
C THR A 181 7.21 -8.05 -18.80
N PHE A 182 7.24 -9.19 -18.09
CA PHE A 182 7.68 -10.45 -18.70
C PHE A 182 6.61 -11.52 -18.79
N VAL A 183 5.78 -11.67 -17.75
CA VAL A 183 4.83 -12.79 -17.68
C VAL A 183 3.61 -12.50 -18.55
N LYS A 184 3.05 -11.29 -18.43
CA LYS A 184 1.88 -10.87 -19.20
C LYS A 184 2.15 -10.89 -20.71
N ASP A 185 3.33 -10.44 -21.11
CA ASP A 185 3.74 -10.35 -22.50
C ASP A 185 4.51 -11.58 -22.99
N GLU A 186 4.50 -12.69 -22.22
CA GLU A 186 5.17 -13.95 -22.57
C GLU A 186 6.59 -13.75 -23.12
N SER A 187 7.40 -12.98 -22.42
CA SER A 187 8.72 -12.57 -22.90
C SER A 187 9.67 -13.76 -23.03
N PRO A 188 10.47 -13.85 -24.11
CA PRO A 188 11.49 -14.90 -24.26
C PRO A 188 12.61 -14.82 -23.23
N VAL A 189 12.76 -13.69 -22.53
CA VAL A 189 13.68 -13.57 -21.37
C VAL A 189 13.38 -14.67 -20.33
N LEU A 190 12.12 -15.07 -20.15
CA LEU A 190 11.75 -16.13 -19.21
C LEU A 190 12.24 -17.53 -19.62
N THR A 191 12.79 -17.69 -20.82
CA THR A 191 13.39 -18.94 -21.31
C THR A 191 14.91 -18.89 -21.39
N ASP A 192 15.54 -17.74 -21.12
CA ASP A 192 16.98 -17.59 -21.15
C ASP A 192 17.63 -18.36 -19.98
N PRO A 193 18.60 -19.27 -20.24
CA PRO A 193 19.24 -20.07 -19.20
C PRO A 193 19.86 -19.25 -18.06
N ARG A 194 20.31 -18.02 -18.35
CA ARG A 194 20.98 -17.13 -17.39
C ARG A 194 20.04 -16.65 -16.28
N VAL A 195 18.72 -16.68 -16.51
CA VAL A 195 17.70 -16.31 -15.51
C VAL A 195 16.86 -17.50 -15.02
N GLU A 196 17.19 -18.73 -15.40
CA GLU A 196 16.39 -19.93 -15.10
C GLU A 196 16.05 -20.04 -13.60
N HIS A 197 17.03 -19.81 -12.74
CA HIS A 197 16.87 -19.88 -11.29
C HIS A 197 15.89 -18.83 -10.73
N GLU A 198 15.81 -17.62 -11.31
CA GLU A 198 14.81 -16.62 -10.94
C GLU A 198 13.44 -16.97 -11.52
N VAL A 199 13.39 -17.53 -12.73
CA VAL A 199 12.15 -17.97 -13.38
C VAL A 199 11.46 -19.08 -12.59
N ILE A 200 12.21 -20.02 -11.99
CA ILE A 200 11.66 -21.03 -11.08
C ILE A 200 10.96 -20.36 -9.89
N LYS A 201 11.64 -19.43 -9.22
CA LYS A 201 11.09 -18.65 -8.10
C LYS A 201 9.88 -17.82 -8.53
N LEU A 202 9.88 -17.31 -9.77
CA LEU A 202 8.79 -16.51 -10.32
C LEU A 202 7.56 -17.39 -10.56
N LYS A 203 7.73 -18.62 -11.06
CA LYS A 203 6.65 -19.60 -11.20
C LYS A 203 6.01 -19.92 -9.84
N GLU A 204 6.79 -20.07 -8.78
CA GLU A 204 6.27 -20.23 -7.41
C GLU A 204 5.47 -18.99 -6.97
N ALA A 205 6.01 -17.79 -7.20
CA ALA A 205 5.34 -16.53 -6.87
C ALA A 205 4.02 -16.37 -7.64
N VAL A 206 4.00 -16.69 -8.94
CA VAL A 206 2.78 -16.64 -9.76
C VAL A 206 1.74 -17.65 -9.28
N LYS A 207 2.16 -18.90 -8.97
CA LYS A 207 1.25 -19.90 -8.37
C LYS A 207 0.68 -19.40 -7.05
N PHE A 208 1.51 -18.75 -6.23
CA PHE A 208 1.10 -18.16 -4.97
C PHE A 208 0.09 -17.01 -5.17
N VAL A 209 0.36 -16.05 -6.06
CA VAL A 209 -0.58 -14.93 -6.32
C VAL A 209 -1.90 -15.40 -6.92
N LYS A 210 -1.89 -16.48 -7.70
CA LYS A 210 -3.11 -17.10 -8.25
C LYS A 210 -4.00 -17.77 -7.18
N HIS A 211 -3.59 -17.79 -5.91
CA HIS A 211 -4.28 -18.44 -4.80
C HIS A 211 -4.28 -17.50 -3.58
N PRO A 212 -5.37 -16.85 -3.10
CA PRO A 212 -6.83 -17.10 -3.14
C PRO A 212 -7.63 -15.90 -3.71
N TYR A 213 -8.91 -15.73 -3.34
CA TYR A 213 -9.94 -14.77 -3.83
C TYR A 213 -9.54 -13.32 -4.18
N TYR A 214 -8.36 -12.83 -3.76
CA TYR A 214 -7.88 -11.48 -4.13
C TYR A 214 -6.34 -11.43 -4.35
N PRO A 215 -5.86 -11.81 -5.55
CA PRO A 215 -4.43 -11.79 -5.93
C PRO A 215 -3.71 -10.48 -5.62
N GLN A 216 -4.40 -9.36 -5.82
CA GLN A 216 -3.89 -8.00 -5.60
C GLN A 216 -3.65 -7.64 -4.12
N PHE A 217 -4.15 -8.43 -3.17
CA PHE A 217 -3.91 -8.25 -1.73
C PHE A 217 -3.01 -9.34 -1.15
N ALA A 218 -2.46 -10.23 -1.99
CA ALA A 218 -1.70 -11.40 -1.56
C ALA A 218 -0.62 -11.04 -0.54
N ARG A 219 0.16 -9.97 -0.73
CA ARG A 219 1.21 -9.56 0.23
C ARG A 219 0.72 -9.29 1.65
N TYR A 220 -0.50 -8.79 1.81
CA TYR A 220 -1.06 -8.49 3.13
C TYR A 220 -1.79 -9.69 3.74
N LEU A 221 -2.42 -10.51 2.90
CA LEU A 221 -3.22 -11.66 3.34
C LEU A 221 -2.38 -12.94 3.51
N ALA A 222 -1.21 -13.01 2.88
CA ALA A 222 -0.27 -14.11 2.96
C ALA A 222 0.22 -14.38 4.39
N PHE A 223 0.56 -15.64 4.66
CA PHE A 223 1.43 -15.95 5.78
C PHE A 223 2.81 -15.28 5.59
N PRO A 224 3.54 -14.97 6.68
CA PRO A 224 4.82 -14.30 6.59
C PRO A 224 5.82 -14.99 5.65
N ASP A 225 5.91 -16.31 5.71
CA ASP A 225 6.82 -17.11 4.88
C ASP A 225 6.45 -17.05 3.40
N ASP A 226 5.15 -17.01 3.10
CA ASP A 226 4.65 -16.90 1.74
C ASP A 226 4.84 -15.50 1.16
N SER A 227 4.70 -14.45 1.99
CA SER A 227 4.88 -13.07 1.54
C SER A 227 6.29 -12.81 0.99
N PHE A 228 7.30 -13.53 1.50
CA PHE A 228 8.68 -13.44 1.01
C PHE A 228 8.79 -13.91 -0.44
N LYS A 229 7.89 -14.78 -0.92
CA LYS A 229 7.89 -15.25 -2.30
C LYS A 229 7.75 -14.13 -3.32
N LEU A 230 7.13 -13.01 -2.92
CA LEU A 230 6.89 -11.81 -3.74
C LEU A 230 7.99 -10.74 -3.60
N HIS A 231 9.01 -10.98 -2.80
CA HIS A 231 10.03 -9.96 -2.53
C HIS A 231 10.98 -9.78 -3.72
N GLY A 232 11.24 -8.52 -4.12
CA GLY A 232 12.07 -8.20 -5.29
C GLY A 232 13.52 -8.73 -5.20
N SER A 233 14.04 -8.94 -3.99
CA SER A 233 15.35 -9.55 -3.78
C SER A 233 15.45 -11.01 -4.24
N ARG A 234 14.32 -11.68 -4.52
CA ARG A 234 14.32 -13.02 -5.14
C ARG A 234 14.57 -12.97 -6.64
N PHE A 235 14.49 -11.79 -7.25
CA PHE A 235 14.51 -11.55 -8.69
C PHE A 235 15.47 -10.42 -9.12
N PRO A 236 16.72 -10.36 -8.63
CA PRO A 236 17.61 -9.23 -8.89
C PRO A 236 17.88 -8.98 -10.39
N ILE A 237 18.06 -10.02 -11.21
CA ILE A 237 18.32 -9.89 -12.64
C ILE A 237 17.05 -9.43 -13.36
N LEU A 238 15.93 -10.15 -13.18
CA LEU A 238 14.66 -9.80 -13.82
C LEU A 238 14.21 -8.38 -13.44
N MET A 239 14.40 -7.99 -12.18
CA MET A 239 14.11 -6.63 -11.73
C MET A 239 14.93 -5.58 -12.48
N SER A 240 16.23 -5.83 -12.65
CA SER A 240 17.15 -4.90 -13.31
C SER A 240 16.81 -4.76 -14.80
N VAL A 241 16.51 -5.86 -15.47
CA VAL A 241 16.05 -5.88 -16.87
C VAL A 241 14.73 -5.12 -17.02
N ALA A 242 13.74 -5.39 -16.15
CA ALA A 242 12.46 -4.69 -16.21
C ALA A 242 12.62 -3.18 -16.00
N LYS A 243 13.48 -2.77 -15.05
CA LYS A 243 13.71 -1.35 -14.74
C LYS A 243 14.37 -0.63 -15.90
N LYS A 244 15.39 -1.24 -16.49
CA LYS A 244 16.08 -0.70 -17.66
C LYS A 244 15.13 -0.55 -18.84
N PHE A 245 14.37 -1.60 -19.15
CA PHE A 245 13.40 -1.57 -20.25
C PHE A 245 12.35 -0.47 -20.09
N LYS A 246 11.74 -0.34 -18.90
CA LYS A 246 10.75 0.72 -18.65
C LYS A 246 11.34 2.13 -18.64
N ALA A 247 12.61 2.29 -18.25
CA ALA A 247 13.29 3.58 -18.34
C ALA A 247 13.50 4.01 -19.80
N GLU A 248 13.85 3.06 -20.68
CA GLU A 248 13.99 3.29 -22.12
C GLU A 248 12.63 3.62 -22.77
N GLU A 249 11.57 2.87 -22.44
CA GLU A 249 10.20 3.14 -22.92
C GLU A 249 9.72 4.56 -22.53
N GLN A 250 9.99 4.98 -21.28
CA GLN A 250 9.62 6.31 -20.80
C GLN A 250 10.39 7.45 -21.49
N GLN A 251 11.62 7.22 -21.94
CA GLN A 251 12.38 8.20 -22.70
C GLN A 251 11.84 8.36 -24.13
N SER A 252 11.28 7.28 -24.69
CA SER A 252 10.68 7.31 -26.03
C SER A 252 9.26 7.91 -26.04
N SER A 253 8.51 7.82 -24.94
CA SER A 253 7.15 8.38 -24.85
C SER A 253 7.16 9.84 -24.34
N VAL A 254 6.71 10.79 -25.17
CA VAL A 254 6.62 12.22 -24.82
C VAL A 254 5.56 12.51 -23.72
N ALA A 255 4.73 11.54 -23.37
CA ALA A 255 3.68 11.68 -22.35
C ALA A 255 3.56 10.42 -21.47
N GLY A 256 4.25 10.37 -20.33
CA GLY A 256 4.23 9.21 -19.43
C GLY A 256 4.04 9.58 -17.97
N ASN A 257 2.93 9.13 -17.37
CA ASN A 257 2.70 9.17 -15.92
C ASN A 257 3.82 8.42 -15.17
N ARG A 258 4.45 9.10 -14.20
CA ARG A 258 5.62 8.60 -13.47
C ARG A 258 5.25 7.47 -12.51
N TYR A 259 5.66 6.24 -12.82
CA TYR A 259 5.90 5.22 -11.81
C TYR A 259 7.31 5.46 -11.23
N GLN A 260 7.41 6.22 -10.13
CA GLN A 260 8.66 6.29 -9.38
C GLN A 260 8.76 5.07 -8.48
N CYS A 261 9.42 4.02 -8.99
CA CYS A 261 9.88 2.93 -8.15
C CYS A 261 11.02 3.46 -7.27
N VAL A 262 10.89 3.33 -5.94
CA VAL A 262 11.97 3.69 -5.01
C VAL A 262 13.14 2.72 -5.29
N PRO A 263 14.38 3.21 -5.48
CA PRO A 263 15.51 2.32 -5.72
C PRO A 263 15.73 1.42 -4.50
N ALA A 264 15.39 0.14 -4.64
CA ALA A 264 15.84 -0.90 -3.71
C ALA A 264 17.38 -0.97 -3.74
N ARG A 265 18.01 -1.33 -2.63
CA ARG A 265 19.45 -1.66 -2.57
C ARG A 265 19.73 -2.71 -3.65
N SER A 266 20.39 -2.32 -4.74
CA SER A 266 20.67 -3.25 -5.84
C SER A 266 21.82 -4.15 -5.45
N VAL A 267 21.61 -5.46 -5.53
CA VAL A 267 22.72 -6.40 -5.69
C VAL A 267 23.46 -5.99 -6.96
N ALA A 268 24.79 -6.05 -6.96
CA ALA A 268 25.56 -5.80 -8.17
C ALA A 268 25.17 -6.86 -9.22
N VAL A 269 24.43 -6.43 -10.24
CA VAL A 269 24.07 -7.26 -11.39
C VAL A 269 24.96 -6.83 -12.54
N ASP A 270 25.43 -7.81 -13.32
CA ASP A 270 26.21 -7.55 -14.53
C ASP A 270 25.40 -6.71 -15.53
N ASN A 271 25.93 -5.53 -15.86
CA ASN A 271 25.27 -4.57 -16.75
C ASN A 271 25.18 -5.09 -18.19
N ASP A 272 26.15 -5.89 -18.63
CA ASP A 272 26.18 -6.45 -19.98
C ASP A 272 25.10 -7.52 -20.12
N LEU A 273 25.00 -8.41 -19.13
CA LEU A 273 23.88 -9.36 -19.03
C LEU A 273 22.51 -8.66 -19.10
N VAL A 274 22.32 -7.60 -18.31
CA VAL A 274 21.05 -6.85 -18.30
C VAL A 274 20.76 -6.23 -19.67
N LYS A 275 21.79 -5.70 -20.34
CA LYS A 275 21.66 -5.12 -21.69
C LYS A 275 21.25 -6.17 -22.72
N ASP A 276 21.89 -7.34 -22.71
CA ASP A 276 21.58 -8.44 -23.62
C ASP A 276 20.13 -8.92 -23.45
N LEU A 277 19.69 -9.11 -22.20
CA LEU A 277 18.32 -9.54 -21.90
C LEU A 277 17.29 -8.48 -22.31
N CYS A 278 17.59 -7.19 -22.15
CA CYS A 278 16.73 -6.12 -22.66
C CYS A 278 16.58 -6.18 -24.19
N GLN A 279 17.65 -6.45 -24.93
CA GLN A 279 17.61 -6.59 -26.38
C GLN A 279 16.74 -7.77 -26.81
N ILE A 280 16.86 -8.91 -26.12
CA ILE A 280 16.01 -10.10 -26.34
C ILE A 280 14.53 -9.76 -26.15
N HIS A 281 14.20 -9.04 -25.07
CA HIS A 281 12.83 -8.61 -24.81
C HIS A 281 12.32 -7.63 -25.89
N ALA A 282 13.09 -6.60 -26.22
CA ALA A 282 12.70 -5.57 -27.18
C ALA A 282 12.44 -6.14 -28.57
N ALA A 283 13.32 -7.02 -29.08
CA ALA A 283 13.14 -7.67 -30.37
C ALA A 283 11.83 -8.48 -30.44
N ALA A 284 11.48 -9.16 -29.35
CA ALA A 284 10.24 -9.94 -29.26
C ALA A 284 8.99 -9.05 -29.24
N MET A 285 9.05 -7.89 -28.57
CA MET A 285 7.93 -6.94 -28.54
C MET A 285 7.69 -6.30 -29.91
N GLU A 286 8.76 -5.93 -30.62
CA GLU A 286 8.69 -5.42 -31.99
C GLU A 286 8.08 -6.44 -32.95
N GLU A 287 8.48 -7.71 -32.85
CA GLU A 287 7.91 -8.78 -33.67
C GLU A 287 6.41 -8.97 -33.39
N LYS A 288 5.99 -8.99 -32.12
CA LYS A 288 4.57 -9.07 -31.74
C LYS A 288 3.77 -7.90 -32.30
N PHE A 289 4.31 -6.69 -32.21
CA PHE A 289 3.68 -5.49 -32.76
C PHE A 289 3.50 -5.58 -34.28
N LEU A 290 4.55 -5.97 -35.01
CA LEU A 290 4.50 -6.11 -36.48
C LEU A 290 3.49 -7.19 -36.91
N ARG A 291 3.39 -8.30 -36.18
CA ARG A 291 2.38 -9.35 -36.43
C ARG A 291 0.96 -8.82 -36.22
N ALA A 292 0.72 -8.10 -35.13
CA ALA A 292 -0.59 -7.51 -34.85
C ALA A 292 -0.98 -6.45 -35.88
N TYR A 293 -0.04 -5.59 -36.29
CA TYR A 293 -0.27 -4.57 -37.31
C TYR A 293 -0.64 -5.19 -38.66
N LYS A 294 0.11 -6.20 -39.12
CA LYS A 294 -0.19 -6.93 -40.37
C LYS A 294 -1.58 -7.58 -40.35
N PHE A 295 -2.02 -8.08 -39.19
CA PHE A 295 -3.36 -8.65 -39.04
C PHE A 295 -4.45 -7.59 -39.25
N LEU A 296 -4.25 -6.39 -38.70
CA LEU A 296 -5.23 -5.30 -38.80
C LEU A 296 -5.28 -4.63 -40.19
N THR A 297 -4.19 -4.64 -40.94
CA THR A 297 -4.14 -3.98 -42.26
C THR A 297 -4.56 -4.88 -43.43
N ASN A 298 -4.65 -6.19 -43.21
CA ASN A 298 -5.02 -7.17 -44.23
C ASN A 298 -6.50 -7.60 -44.17
N THR A 299 -7.30 -6.94 -43.32
CA THR A 299 -8.77 -7.04 -43.22
C THR A 299 -9.42 -5.76 -43.71
#